data_AF-A0A820UJT7-F1
#
_entry.id   AF-A0A820UJT7-F1
#
_cell.length_a   1.000
_cell.length_b   1.000
_cell.length_c   1.000
_cell.angle_alpha   90.00
_cell.angle_beta   90.00
_cell.angle_gamma   90.00
#
_symmetry.space_group_name_H-M   'P 1'
#
loop_
_entity.id
_entity.type
_entity.pdbx_description
1 polymer ?
#
loop_
_entity_poly.entity_id
_entity_poly.type
_entity_poly.pdbx_seq_one_letter_code
_entity_poly.pdbx_strand_id
1 'polypeptide(L)'
;MNEIFLVQAHNDKDPPNFFIQFAPYNSTQNSSKCSIHYPDDLQNYVYTVAVGKKPNQNQVQFFFAGEVLNTDNGTFIGVAKYNLTNDVSNSSNFCATGFSYSTQYLPNYAHQEYYIIGVEPKGLLVYGFANDFIFIFDSQNVSTFKSWNSSLTWPNVSFTPHAVDISDNFGVVAGFIKNDPNG
;
A
#
# COMPACT_ATOMS: atom_id res chain seq x y z
N MET A 1 -19.90 -11.38 -4.97
CA MET A 1 -18.92 -12.49 -4.86
C MET A 1 -17.77 -12.00 -3.99
N ASN A 2 -17.40 -12.72 -2.93
CA ASN A 2 -16.23 -12.37 -2.11
C ASN A 2 -14.98 -12.79 -2.87
N GLU A 3 -14.43 -11.88 -3.66
CA GLU A 3 -13.20 -12.10 -4.40
C GLU A 3 -12.03 -11.92 -3.43
N ILE A 4 -11.24 -12.98 -3.25
CA ILE A 4 -10.04 -12.94 -2.41
C ILE A 4 -8.85 -12.68 -3.34
N PHE A 5 -8.10 -11.63 -3.00
CA PHE A 5 -6.90 -11.20 -3.71
C PHE A 5 -5.69 -11.59 -2.88
N LEU A 6 -4.68 -12.15 -3.53
CA LEU A 6 -3.33 -12.15 -3.00
C LEU A 6 -2.59 -11.01 -3.71
N VAL A 7 -1.99 -10.11 -2.93
CA VAL A 7 -1.15 -9.03 -3.46
C VAL A 7 0.17 -9.04 -2.73
N GLN A 8 1.28 -8.93 -3.46
CA GLN A 8 2.62 -8.99 -2.91
C GLN A 8 3.54 -8.01 -3.64
N ALA A 9 4.36 -7.25 -2.90
CA ALA A 9 5.45 -6.47 -3.49
C ALA A 9 6.63 -7.40 -3.86
N HIS A 10 7.14 -7.27 -5.07
CA HIS A 10 8.32 -7.98 -5.61
C HIS A 10 9.41 -6.96 -5.96
N ASN A 11 10.22 -6.61 -4.96
CA ASN A 11 11.36 -5.70 -5.11
C ASN A 11 12.57 -6.35 -5.79
N ASP A 12 12.57 -7.68 -5.95
CA ASP A 12 13.64 -8.47 -6.61
C ASP A 12 13.55 -8.45 -8.14
N LYS A 13 12.56 -7.75 -8.70
CA LYS A 13 12.32 -7.63 -10.14
C LYS A 13 12.87 -6.31 -10.68
N ASP A 14 13.18 -6.30 -11.97
CA ASP A 14 13.69 -5.12 -12.68
C ASP A 14 12.78 -4.79 -13.90
N PRO A 15 11.95 -3.74 -13.84
CA PRO A 15 11.73 -2.86 -12.69
C PRO A 15 10.86 -3.51 -11.60
N PRO A 16 10.96 -3.06 -10.33
CA PRO A 16 10.14 -3.56 -9.23
C PRO A 16 8.64 -3.55 -9.57
N ASN A 17 7.92 -4.55 -9.07
CA ASN A 17 6.49 -4.69 -9.37
C ASN A 17 5.72 -5.22 -8.16
N PHE A 18 4.39 -5.19 -8.25
CA PHE A 18 3.55 -5.98 -7.37
C PHE A 18 2.86 -7.09 -8.16
N PHE A 19 2.82 -8.26 -7.54
CA PHE A 19 2.10 -9.42 -8.00
C PHE A 19 0.67 -9.40 -7.48
N ILE A 20 -0.28 -9.71 -8.35
CA ILE A 20 -1.69 -9.93 -8.00
C ILE A 20 -2.08 -11.32 -8.44
N GLN A 21 -2.76 -12.05 -7.55
CA GLN A 21 -3.39 -13.31 -7.89
C GLN A 21 -4.82 -13.38 -7.34
N PHE A 22 -5.73 -13.86 -8.18
CA PHE A 22 -7.13 -14.07 -7.85
C PHE A 22 -7.36 -15.50 -7.35
N ALA A 23 -8.20 -15.65 -6.33
CA ALA A 23 -8.71 -16.96 -5.97
C ALA A 23 -9.55 -17.58 -7.12
N PRO A 24 -9.51 -18.91 -7.29
CA PRO A 24 -8.78 -19.88 -6.48
C PRO A 24 -7.28 -19.96 -6.83
N TYR A 25 -6.43 -19.99 -5.79
CA TYR A 25 -4.98 -19.87 -5.96
C TYR A 25 -4.29 -21.09 -6.61
N ASN A 26 -5.02 -22.20 -6.73
CA ASN A 26 -4.56 -23.42 -7.38
C ASN A 26 -4.69 -23.37 -8.91
N SER A 27 -5.27 -22.31 -9.48
CA SER A 27 -5.34 -22.14 -10.92
C SER A 27 -3.94 -21.86 -11.50
N THR A 28 -3.59 -22.65 -12.51
CA THR A 28 -2.40 -22.43 -13.36
C THR A 28 -2.69 -21.55 -14.57
N GLN A 29 -3.94 -21.08 -14.74
CA GLN A 29 -4.25 -20.18 -15.84
C GLN A 29 -3.59 -18.83 -15.61
N ASN A 30 -2.75 -18.41 -16.56
CA ASN A 30 -2.04 -17.12 -16.54
C ASN A 30 -3.00 -15.92 -16.46
N SER A 31 -4.26 -16.07 -16.86
CA SER A 31 -5.33 -15.08 -16.68
C SER A 31 -5.60 -14.69 -15.23
N SER A 32 -5.24 -15.54 -14.26
CA SER A 32 -5.53 -15.30 -12.84
C SER A 32 -4.39 -14.63 -12.07
N LYS A 33 -3.28 -14.28 -12.75
CA LYS A 33 -2.03 -13.80 -12.16
C LYS A 33 -1.42 -12.68 -13.00
N CYS A 34 -1.04 -11.57 -12.38
CA CYS A 34 -0.31 -10.49 -13.05
C CYS A 34 0.86 -10.03 -12.20
N SER A 35 1.89 -9.54 -12.88
CA SER A 35 2.86 -8.60 -12.31
C SER A 35 2.64 -7.24 -12.93
N ILE A 36 2.53 -6.22 -12.09
CA ILE A 36 2.27 -4.84 -12.49
C ILE A 36 3.42 -3.98 -12.00
N HIS A 37 4.16 -3.41 -12.95
CA HIS A 37 5.26 -2.52 -12.64
C HIS A 37 4.76 -1.28 -11.90
N TYR A 38 5.52 -0.84 -10.91
CA TYR A 38 5.32 0.49 -10.33
C TYR A 38 5.67 1.55 -11.41
N PRO A 39 5.14 2.78 -11.31
CA PRO A 39 5.44 3.82 -12.29
C PRO A 39 6.96 4.02 -12.46
N ASP A 40 7.41 3.96 -13.72
CA ASP A 40 8.78 3.65 -14.20
C ASP A 40 9.90 4.69 -13.89
N ASP A 41 9.66 5.71 -13.06
CA ASP A 41 10.59 6.84 -13.00
C ASP A 41 11.66 6.78 -11.89
N LEU A 42 11.63 5.79 -11.00
CA LEU A 42 12.54 5.75 -9.84
C LEU A 42 12.95 4.33 -9.42
N GLN A 43 14.21 4.16 -9.04
CA GLN A 43 14.64 3.00 -8.27
C GLN A 43 13.94 3.06 -6.91
N ASN A 44 12.97 2.19 -6.68
CA ASN A 44 12.13 2.21 -5.49
C ASN A 44 12.20 0.89 -4.75
N TYR A 45 11.99 0.93 -3.44
CA TYR A 45 11.75 -0.23 -2.60
C TYR A 45 10.38 -0.12 -1.94
N VAL A 46 9.49 -1.07 -2.21
CA VAL A 46 8.12 -1.08 -1.64
C VAL A 46 8.07 -2.00 -0.42
N TYR A 47 7.70 -1.43 0.72
CA TYR A 47 7.58 -2.14 2.00
C TYR A 47 6.26 -2.88 2.12
N THR A 48 5.18 -2.26 1.65
CA THR A 48 3.83 -2.72 1.93
C THR A 48 2.89 -2.46 0.76
N VAL A 49 1.93 -3.36 0.59
CA VAL A 49 0.86 -3.27 -0.40
C VAL A 49 -0.47 -3.61 0.27
N ALA A 50 -1.52 -2.88 -0.08
CA ALA A 50 -2.86 -3.13 0.44
C ALA A 50 -3.91 -2.89 -0.65
N VAL A 51 -5.05 -3.56 -0.53
CA VAL A 51 -6.15 -3.47 -1.50
C VAL A 51 -7.26 -2.61 -0.92
N GLY A 52 -7.54 -1.48 -1.57
CA GLY A 52 -8.77 -0.75 -1.39
C GLY A 52 -9.83 -1.30 -2.31
N LYS A 53 -10.72 -2.13 -1.76
CA LYS A 53 -11.89 -2.60 -2.50
C LYS A 53 -13.14 -2.61 -1.62
N LYS A 54 -14.13 -1.81 -2.02
CA LYS A 54 -15.49 -1.95 -1.50
C LYS A 54 -16.27 -2.98 -2.32
N PRO A 55 -17.22 -3.72 -1.71
CA PRO A 55 -18.28 -4.39 -2.47
C PRO A 55 -18.99 -3.39 -3.40
N ASN A 56 -19.22 -3.76 -4.66
CA ASN A 56 -19.97 -2.98 -5.67
C ASN A 56 -19.29 -1.69 -6.18
N GLN A 57 -17.98 -1.54 -6.06
CA GLN A 57 -17.24 -0.51 -6.80
C GLN A 57 -16.80 -1.03 -8.17
N ASN A 58 -16.89 -0.18 -9.19
CA ASN A 58 -16.36 -0.42 -10.54
C ASN A 58 -14.85 -0.11 -10.63
N GLN A 59 -14.18 0.09 -9.50
CA GLN A 59 -12.75 0.37 -9.45
C GLN A 59 -12.13 -0.39 -8.28
N VAL A 60 -10.99 -1.02 -8.54
CA VAL A 60 -10.12 -1.60 -7.50
C VAL A 60 -8.90 -0.70 -7.36
N GLN A 61 -8.51 -0.43 -6.12
CA GLN A 61 -7.33 0.38 -5.83
C GLN A 61 -6.29 -0.48 -5.12
N PHE A 62 -5.05 -0.40 -5.59
CA PHE A 62 -3.90 -1.03 -4.97
C PHE A 62 -3.01 0.06 -4.43
N PHE A 63 -2.91 0.12 -3.11
CA PHE A 63 -2.06 1.06 -2.41
C PHE A 63 -0.72 0.41 -2.14
N PHE A 64 0.35 1.18 -2.31
CA PHE A 64 1.70 0.70 -2.12
C PHE A 64 2.56 1.79 -1.51
N ALA A 65 3.37 1.44 -0.53
CA ALA A 65 4.16 2.40 0.24
C ALA A 65 5.60 1.93 0.35
N GLY A 66 6.52 2.86 0.20
CA GLY A 66 7.92 2.55 -0.06
C GLY A 66 8.85 3.73 0.13
N GLU A 67 10.08 3.56 -0.32
CA GLU A 67 11.09 4.60 -0.41
C GLU A 67 11.76 4.63 -1.77
N VAL A 68 12.28 5.81 -2.11
CA VAL A 68 13.13 6.02 -3.27
C VAL A 68 14.56 5.65 -2.89
N LEU A 69 15.14 4.69 -3.61
CA LEU A 69 16.51 4.24 -3.42
C LEU A 69 17.49 5.32 -3.91
N ASN A 70 18.65 5.38 -3.26
CA ASN A 70 19.76 6.29 -3.61
C ASN A 70 19.43 7.79 -3.46
N THR A 71 18.36 8.13 -2.76
CA THR A 71 18.07 9.48 -2.29
C THR A 71 17.76 9.43 -0.81
N ASP A 72 18.47 10.23 0.00
CA ASP A 72 18.22 10.33 1.45
C ASP A 72 16.85 10.98 1.78
N ASN A 73 16.09 11.36 0.75
CA ASN A 73 14.82 12.06 0.85
C ASN A 73 13.77 11.38 -0.01
N GLY A 74 12.94 10.54 0.60
CA GLY A 74 11.67 10.20 -0.02
C GLY A 74 11.14 8.86 0.41
N THR A 75 10.29 8.86 1.42
CA THR A 75 9.22 7.87 1.48
C THR A 75 8.07 8.30 0.58
N PHE A 76 7.28 7.35 0.12
CA PHE A 76 6.12 7.63 -0.71
C PHE A 76 4.94 6.73 -0.37
N ILE A 77 3.76 7.19 -0.77
CA ILE A 77 2.54 6.40 -0.89
C ILE A 77 2.04 6.54 -2.32
N GLY A 78 1.76 5.41 -2.95
CA GLY A 78 1.24 5.30 -4.29
C GLY A 78 -0.12 4.60 -4.31
N VAL A 79 -0.90 4.89 -5.34
CA VAL A 79 -2.12 4.18 -5.68
C VAL A 79 -2.10 3.82 -7.16
N ALA A 80 -2.36 2.55 -7.45
CA ALA A 80 -2.65 2.04 -8.78
C ALA A 80 -4.16 1.74 -8.85
N LYS A 81 -4.87 2.42 -9.73
CA LYS A 81 -6.33 2.28 -9.90
C LYS A 81 -6.64 1.50 -11.15
N TYR A 82 -7.50 0.51 -11.00
CA TYR A 82 -8.02 -0.33 -12.07
C TYR A 82 -9.53 -0.22 -12.19
N ASN A 83 -10.03 0.18 -13.35
CA ASN A 83 -11.48 0.24 -13.61
C ASN A 83 -11.99 -1.12 -14.08
N LEU A 84 -12.90 -1.72 -13.31
CA LEU A 84 -13.64 -2.92 -13.66
C LEU A 84 -14.67 -2.57 -14.74
N THR A 85 -14.36 -2.81 -16.01
CA THR A 85 -15.34 -2.69 -17.11
C THR A 85 -16.22 -3.94 -17.13
N ASN A 86 -17.37 -3.91 -16.43
CA ASN A 86 -18.53 -4.84 -16.47
C ASN A 86 -18.30 -6.38 -16.51
N ASP A 87 -17.07 -6.89 -16.52
CA ASP A 87 -16.83 -8.31 -16.76
C ASP A 87 -15.62 -8.82 -15.97
N VAL A 88 -15.79 -8.86 -14.64
CA VAL A 88 -14.87 -9.57 -13.73
C VAL A 88 -14.93 -11.09 -13.93
N SER A 89 -15.89 -11.59 -14.74
CA SER A 89 -15.96 -13.02 -15.10
C SER A 89 -14.89 -13.41 -16.13
N ASN A 90 -14.33 -12.43 -16.86
CA ASN A 90 -13.15 -12.60 -17.70
C ASN A 90 -11.88 -12.13 -16.96
N SER A 91 -11.44 -12.94 -15.98
CA SER A 91 -10.14 -12.78 -15.30
C SER A 91 -8.98 -12.55 -16.27
N SER A 92 -9.07 -13.08 -17.50
CA SER A 92 -8.05 -12.97 -18.55
C SER A 92 -7.68 -11.55 -18.97
N ASN A 93 -8.56 -10.56 -18.78
CA ASN A 93 -8.28 -9.19 -19.19
C ASN A 93 -7.76 -8.28 -18.06
N PHE A 94 -7.84 -8.71 -16.79
CA PHE A 94 -7.39 -7.88 -15.66
C PHE A 94 -5.89 -7.57 -15.75
N CYS A 95 -5.10 -8.52 -16.24
CA CYS A 95 -3.64 -8.39 -16.36
C CYS A 95 -3.18 -7.72 -17.66
N ALA A 96 -4.10 -7.36 -18.57
CA ALA A 96 -3.80 -6.82 -19.89
C ALA A 96 -4.19 -5.33 -20.05
N THR A 97 -4.50 -4.65 -18.95
CA THR A 97 -5.11 -3.31 -18.93
C THR A 97 -4.22 -2.24 -18.32
N GLY A 98 -4.41 -1.00 -18.78
CA GLY A 98 -3.70 0.18 -18.26
C GLY A 98 -4.19 0.57 -16.86
N PHE A 99 -3.33 0.37 -15.85
CA PHE A 99 -3.51 0.98 -14.54
C PHE A 99 -3.26 2.49 -14.64
N SER A 100 -3.99 3.25 -13.83
CA SER A 100 -3.69 4.67 -13.61
C SER A 100 -2.96 4.81 -12.28
N TYR A 101 -1.85 5.53 -12.28
CA TYR A 101 -0.99 5.68 -11.11
C TYR A 101 -1.05 7.10 -10.57
N SER A 102 -0.94 7.21 -9.25
CA SER A 102 -0.64 8.47 -8.59
C SER A 102 0.26 8.19 -7.39
N THR A 103 1.25 9.03 -7.17
CA THR A 103 2.22 8.91 -6.08
C THR A 103 2.34 10.23 -5.34
N GLN A 104 2.35 10.17 -4.02
CA GLN A 104 2.62 11.29 -3.15
C GLN A 104 3.89 10.99 -2.36
N TYR A 105 4.83 11.93 -2.43
CA TYR A 105 6.10 11.85 -1.71
C TYR A 105 6.00 12.59 -0.38
N LEU A 106 6.69 12.05 0.62
CA LEU A 106 6.94 12.72 1.88
C LEU A 106 8.43 13.10 1.93
N PRO A 107 8.81 14.27 1.38
CA PRO A 107 10.16 14.77 1.57
C PRO A 107 10.35 15.02 3.07
N ASN A 108 11.56 14.79 3.60
CA ASN A 108 11.96 14.90 5.00
C ASN A 108 11.82 13.64 5.88
N TYR A 109 11.28 12.53 5.37
CA TYR A 109 11.38 11.24 6.05
C TYR A 109 12.32 10.33 5.29
N ALA A 110 13.41 9.95 5.96
CA ALA A 110 14.42 9.03 5.46
C ALA A 110 13.90 7.58 5.54
N HIS A 111 14.82 6.64 5.31
CA HIS A 111 14.58 5.21 5.40
C HIS A 111 13.79 4.81 6.66
N GLN A 112 12.78 3.97 6.47
CA GLN A 112 11.96 3.42 7.55
C GLN A 112 12.12 1.90 7.57
N GLU A 113 12.64 1.36 8.67
CA GLU A 113 12.78 -0.09 8.84
C GLU A 113 11.41 -0.79 8.81
N TYR A 114 10.36 -0.10 9.29
CA TYR A 114 8.98 -0.59 9.28
C TYR A 114 8.04 0.49 8.79
N TYR A 115 7.25 0.12 7.78
CA TYR A 115 6.28 0.99 7.16
C TYR A 115 5.09 0.15 6.70
N ILE A 116 3.99 0.23 7.44
CA ILE A 116 2.76 -0.51 7.16
C ILE A 116 1.64 0.45 6.79
N ILE A 117 0.68 -0.04 6.00
CA ILE A 117 -0.52 0.71 5.63
C ILE A 117 -1.78 -0.08 5.97
N GLY A 118 -2.79 0.64 6.44
CA GLY A 118 -4.15 0.16 6.64
C GLY A 118 -5.11 0.94 5.76
N VAL A 119 -6.09 0.27 5.20
CA VAL A 119 -7.05 0.87 4.28
C VAL A 119 -8.43 0.87 4.94
N GLU A 120 -9.14 2.00 4.90
CA GLU A 120 -10.51 2.02 5.42
C GLU A 120 -11.43 1.04 4.65
N PRO A 121 -12.55 0.59 5.24
CA PRO A 121 -13.45 -0.37 4.59
C PRO A 121 -14.04 0.09 3.24
N LYS A 122 -14.12 1.41 3.01
CA LYS A 122 -14.59 1.97 1.73
C LYS A 122 -13.51 2.04 0.66
N GLY A 123 -12.25 1.82 1.03
CA GLY A 123 -11.12 1.83 0.11
C GLY A 123 -10.71 3.21 -0.39
N LEU A 124 -11.17 4.31 0.21
CA LEU A 124 -10.84 5.66 -0.29
C LEU A 124 -9.65 6.26 0.47
N LEU A 125 -9.60 6.03 1.79
CA LEU A 125 -8.55 6.49 2.68
C LEU A 125 -7.55 5.38 3.03
N VAL A 126 -6.27 5.76 3.05
CA VAL A 126 -5.18 4.93 3.53
C VAL A 126 -4.49 5.63 4.67
N TYR A 127 -4.19 4.85 5.70
CA TYR A 127 -3.46 5.26 6.88
C TYR A 127 -2.12 4.57 6.85
N GLY A 128 -1.03 5.33 6.84
CA GLY A 128 0.31 4.77 6.93
C GLY A 128 0.91 5.01 8.30
N PHE A 129 1.61 4.00 8.80
CA PHE A 129 2.25 3.99 10.09
C PHE A 129 3.69 3.55 9.92
N ALA A 130 4.60 4.43 10.32
CA ALA A 130 6.04 4.19 10.36
C ALA A 130 6.59 4.63 11.72
N ASN A 131 7.89 4.39 11.93
CA ASN A 131 8.55 4.75 13.18
C ASN A 131 8.57 6.27 13.40
N ASP A 132 8.78 7.06 12.34
CA ASP A 132 8.95 8.52 12.48
C ASP A 132 7.71 9.33 12.10
N PHE A 133 6.78 8.73 11.35
CA PHE A 133 5.61 9.43 10.84
C PHE A 133 4.37 8.57 10.75
N ILE A 134 3.24 9.28 10.71
CA ILE A 134 1.93 8.75 10.36
C ILE A 134 1.35 9.63 9.28
N PHE A 135 0.59 9.05 8.35
CA PHE A 135 -0.18 9.84 7.40
C PHE A 135 -1.56 9.29 7.13
N ILE A 136 -2.37 10.16 6.51
CA ILE A 136 -3.64 9.85 5.88
C ILE A 136 -3.55 10.31 4.43
N PHE A 137 -3.82 9.38 3.51
CA PHE A 137 -3.84 9.60 2.07
C PHE A 137 -5.25 9.36 1.53
N ASP A 138 -5.79 10.36 0.83
CA ASP A 138 -7.07 10.26 0.14
C ASP A 138 -6.86 9.95 -1.34
N SER A 139 -7.27 8.75 -1.77
CA SER A 139 -7.15 8.31 -3.15
C SER A 139 -7.97 9.15 -4.14
N GLN A 140 -9.04 9.81 -3.72
CA GLN A 140 -9.88 10.65 -4.57
C GLN A 140 -9.30 12.06 -4.71
N ASN A 141 -8.60 12.52 -3.68
CA ASN A 141 -7.96 13.81 -3.67
C ASN A 141 -6.53 13.71 -3.12
N VAL A 142 -5.60 13.34 -3.99
CA VAL A 142 -4.18 13.13 -3.62
C VAL A 142 -3.50 14.38 -3.05
N SER A 143 -4.06 15.57 -3.27
CA SER A 143 -3.59 16.81 -2.62
C SER A 143 -3.95 16.88 -1.14
N THR A 144 -4.97 16.14 -0.70
CA THR A 144 -5.34 15.99 0.72
C THR A 144 -4.48 14.93 1.36
N PHE A 145 -3.21 15.26 1.51
CA PHE A 145 -2.24 14.45 2.20
C PHE A 145 -1.96 15.07 3.57
N LYS A 146 -2.24 14.32 4.64
CA LYS A 146 -1.95 14.76 6.01
C LYS A 146 -0.88 13.85 6.57
N SER A 147 0.22 14.42 7.05
CA SER A 147 1.24 13.68 7.80
C SER A 147 1.64 14.42 9.05
N TRP A 148 2.09 13.67 10.04
CA TRP A 148 2.62 14.22 11.29
C TRP A 148 3.64 13.26 11.89
N ASN A 149 4.44 13.78 12.82
CA ASN A 149 5.44 12.99 13.53
C ASN A 149 4.77 11.94 14.42
N SER A 150 5.24 10.70 14.37
CA SER A 150 4.68 9.56 15.11
C SER A 150 4.67 9.78 16.64
N SER A 151 5.59 10.57 17.18
CA SER A 151 5.68 10.90 18.62
C SER A 151 4.43 11.61 19.16
N LEU A 152 3.63 12.22 18.28
CA LEU A 152 2.35 12.84 18.65
C LEU A 152 1.23 11.80 18.85
N THR A 153 1.43 10.56 18.39
CA THR A 153 0.44 9.46 18.50
C THR A 153 0.91 8.39 19.46
N TRP A 154 2.16 7.96 19.35
CA TRP A 154 2.78 7.03 20.29
C TRP A 154 3.77 7.84 21.16
N PRO A 155 3.54 8.00 22.46
CA PRO A 155 4.43 8.78 23.32
C PRO A 155 5.82 8.14 23.47
N ASN A 156 5.96 6.86 23.10
CA ASN A 156 7.24 6.17 23.05
C ASN A 156 7.73 6.13 21.59
N VAL A 157 8.78 6.91 21.30
CA VAL A 157 9.45 6.99 19.99
C VAL A 157 10.05 5.65 19.52
N SER A 158 10.08 4.63 20.37
CA SER A 158 10.54 3.29 20.00
C SER A 158 9.43 2.35 19.51
N PHE A 159 8.18 2.81 19.46
CA PHE A 159 7.10 1.98 18.91
C PHE A 159 7.31 1.72 17.41
N THR A 160 7.29 0.45 17.06
CA THR A 160 7.61 -0.05 15.74
C THR A 160 6.39 -0.78 15.17
N PRO A 161 5.60 -0.15 14.29
CA PRO A 161 4.34 -0.71 13.81
C PRO A 161 4.60 -1.93 12.90
N HIS A 162 3.82 -3.01 13.09
CA HIS A 162 3.97 -4.26 12.33
C HIS A 162 2.68 -4.77 11.70
N ALA A 163 1.54 -4.49 12.30
CA ALA A 163 0.23 -4.84 11.76
C ALA A 163 -0.77 -3.73 12.02
N VAL A 164 -1.71 -3.57 11.10
CA VAL A 164 -2.79 -2.59 11.23
C VAL A 164 -4.08 -3.15 10.67
N ASP A 165 -5.17 -2.86 11.37
CA ASP A 165 -6.53 -3.08 10.92
C ASP A 165 -7.34 -1.79 11.07
N ILE A 166 -8.08 -1.39 10.03
CA ILE A 166 -8.85 -0.15 10.00
C ILE A 166 -10.32 -0.47 9.74
N SER A 167 -11.18 -0.01 10.64
CA SER A 167 -12.64 -0.04 10.49
C SER A 167 -13.19 1.35 10.12
N ASP A 168 -14.51 1.45 9.97
CA ASP A 168 -15.18 2.74 9.70
C ASP A 168 -15.00 3.77 10.84
N ASN A 169 -14.75 3.31 12.06
CA ASN A 169 -14.80 4.16 13.27
C ASN A 169 -13.49 4.17 14.08
N PHE A 170 -12.64 3.15 13.93
CA PHE A 170 -11.39 3.02 14.66
C PHE A 170 -10.36 2.21 13.89
N GLY A 171 -9.08 2.42 14.21
CA GLY A 171 -7.97 1.59 13.74
C GLY A 171 -7.26 0.95 14.92
N VAL A 172 -6.76 -0.27 14.71
CA VAL A 172 -5.88 -0.96 15.65
C VAL A 172 -4.51 -1.08 15.00
N VAL A 173 -3.48 -0.56 15.65
CA VAL A 173 -2.09 -0.73 15.24
C VAL A 173 -1.40 -1.58 16.28
N ALA A 174 -0.79 -2.68 15.85
CA ALA A 174 0.00 -3.57 16.68
C ALA A 174 1.47 -3.51 16.24
N GLY A 175 2.37 -3.59 17.20
CA GLY A 175 3.79 -3.42 16.98
C GLY A 175 4.60 -3.75 18.21
N PHE A 176 5.90 -3.53 18.12
CA PHE A 176 6.84 -3.75 19.21
C PHE A 176 7.31 -2.42 19.80
N ILE A 177 7.66 -2.45 21.08
CA ILE A 177 8.39 -1.35 21.72
C ILE A 177 9.81 -1.85 21.89
N LYS A 178 10.80 -1.14 21.36
CA LYS A 178 12.20 -1.48 21.60
C LYS A 178 12.51 -1.20 23.08
N ASN A 179 12.93 -2.21 23.82
CA ASN A 179 13.47 -1.98 25.15
C ASN A 179 14.75 -1.14 25.02
N ASP A 180 14.77 0.03 25.66
CA ASP A 180 16.00 0.79 25.84
C ASP A 180 16.90 -0.01 26.79
N PRO A 181 18.11 -0.43 26.36
CA PRO A 181 19.05 -1.12 27.25
C PRO A 181 19.46 -0.30 28.48
N ASN A 182 19.19 1.01 28.48
CA ASN A 182 19.54 1.94 29.54
C ASN A 182 18.34 2.45 30.36
N GLY A 183 17.19 1.75 30.32
CA GLY A 183 16.01 2.09 31.13
C GLY A 183 16.29 2.17 32.62
#